data_AF-A0A6A3HSY3-F1
#
_entry.id   AF-A0A6A3HSY3-F1
#
_cell.length_a   1.000
_cell.length_b   1.000
_cell.length_c   1.000
_cell.angle_alpha   90.00
_cell.angle_beta   90.00
_cell.angle_gamma   90.00
#
_symmetry.space_group_name_H-M   'P 1'
#
loop_
_entity.id
_entity.type
_entity.pdbx_description
1 polymer ?
#
loop_
_entity_poly.entity_id
_entity_poly.type
_entity_poly.pdbx_seq_one_letter_code
_entity_poly.pdbx_strand_id
1 'polypeptide(L)'
;MGSRTDGVVDVLKDFANNEDKAVLTKRQISFFEECIVLKRQKNDRCEKEHEATMRAAAIRQKRDSVELLVALQKNLREMRRELAALELQGLTAEDSEFADLKSCIAKLKSEMESCLS
;
A
#
# COMPACT_ATOMS: atom_id res chain seq x y z
N MET A 1 29.55 -28.55 -9.15
CA MET A 1 28.10 -28.85 -9.24
C MET A 1 27.92 -30.31 -8.88
N GLY A 2 27.34 -30.60 -7.72
CA GLY A 2 26.99 -31.94 -7.25
C GLY A 2 25.84 -31.75 -6.27
N SER A 3 24.69 -32.25 -6.66
CA SER A 3 23.39 -31.71 -6.26
C SER A 3 23.03 -32.13 -4.84
N ARG A 4 22.48 -31.20 -4.05
CA ARG A 4 21.90 -31.49 -2.72
C ARG A 4 20.77 -32.55 -2.77
N THR A 5 20.23 -32.82 -3.97
CA THR A 5 19.26 -33.89 -4.22
C THR A 5 19.88 -35.28 -4.26
N ASP A 6 21.19 -35.41 -4.48
CA ASP A 6 21.88 -36.70 -4.62
C ASP A 6 21.87 -37.48 -3.30
N GLY A 7 22.20 -36.81 -2.18
CA GLY A 7 22.19 -37.44 -0.85
C GLY A 7 20.81 -37.83 -0.32
N VAL A 8 19.74 -37.11 -0.71
CA VAL A 8 18.35 -37.48 -0.31
C VAL A 8 17.88 -38.69 -1.11
N VAL A 9 18.24 -38.76 -2.39
CA VAL A 9 17.92 -39.88 -3.26
C VAL A 9 18.62 -41.16 -2.80
N ASP A 10 19.88 -41.06 -2.36
CA ASP A 10 20.63 -42.23 -1.89
C ASP A 10 20.12 -42.75 -0.53
N VAL A 11 19.74 -41.87 0.40
CA VAL A 11 19.08 -42.29 1.64
C VAL A 11 17.74 -42.97 1.34
N LEU A 12 16.93 -42.44 0.42
CA LEU A 12 15.67 -43.06 0.02
C LEU A 12 15.85 -44.44 -0.66
N LYS A 13 16.93 -44.63 -1.41
CA LYS A 13 17.29 -45.93 -2.01
C LYS A 13 17.73 -46.95 -0.98
N ASP A 14 18.50 -46.55 0.03
CA ASP A 14 18.95 -47.45 1.10
C ASP A 14 17.78 -47.89 2.00
N PHE A 15 16.83 -47.00 2.27
CA PHE A 15 15.56 -47.36 2.91
C PHE A 15 14.74 -48.34 2.04
N ALA A 16 14.75 -48.18 0.72
CA ALA A 16 14.06 -49.05 -0.25
C ALA A 16 14.54 -50.50 -0.31
N ASN A 17 15.79 -50.76 0.09
CA ASN A 17 16.38 -52.10 0.01
C ASN A 17 16.18 -52.94 1.28
N ASN A 18 15.70 -52.36 2.39
CA ASN A 18 15.66 -53.02 3.70
C ASN A 18 14.29 -52.98 4.40
N GLU A 19 13.34 -52.22 3.86
CA GLU A 19 12.01 -52.01 4.44
C GLU A 19 10.92 -52.49 3.46
N ASP A 20 9.78 -52.96 3.97
CA ASP A 20 8.65 -53.36 3.13
C ASP A 20 8.25 -52.19 2.22
N LYS A 21 8.22 -52.43 0.90
CA LYS A 21 7.89 -51.43 -0.11
C LYS A 21 6.59 -50.70 0.22
N ALA A 22 5.62 -51.39 0.83
CA ALA A 22 4.36 -50.78 1.26
C ALA A 22 4.55 -49.73 2.38
N VAL A 23 5.48 -49.96 3.31
CA VAL A 23 5.80 -49.03 4.41
C VAL A 23 6.48 -47.78 3.87
N LEU A 24 7.38 -47.93 2.91
CA LEU A 24 8.06 -46.82 2.27
C LEU A 24 7.12 -45.97 1.43
N THR A 25 6.26 -46.60 0.64
CA THR A 25 5.22 -45.90 -0.11
C THR A 25 4.30 -45.11 0.82
N LYS A 26 3.91 -45.68 1.96
CA LYS A 26 3.12 -44.94 2.97
C LYS A 26 3.86 -43.72 3.50
N ARG A 27 5.15 -43.85 3.86
CA ARG A 27 5.96 -42.71 4.33
C ARG A 27 6.12 -41.63 3.26
N GLN A 28 6.33 -42.01 2.01
CA GLN A 28 6.42 -41.07 0.89
C GLN A 28 5.10 -40.32 0.68
N ILE A 29 3.96 -41.00 0.77
CA ILE A 29 2.63 -40.37 0.68
C ILE A 29 2.47 -39.34 1.80
N SER A 30 2.72 -39.71 3.06
CA SER A 30 2.62 -38.78 4.20
C SER A 30 3.56 -37.57 4.06
N PHE A 31 4.78 -37.78 3.57
CA PHE A 31 5.71 -36.69 3.31
C PHE A 31 5.19 -35.71 2.25
N PHE A 32 4.57 -36.21 1.17
CA PHE A 32 3.98 -35.34 0.14
C PHE A 32 2.74 -34.61 0.64
N GLU A 33 1.91 -35.24 1.46
CA GLU A 33 0.76 -34.59 2.11
C GLU A 33 1.20 -33.42 3.01
N GLU A 34 2.21 -33.65 3.85
CA GLU A 34 2.81 -32.58 4.68
C GLU A 34 3.39 -31.46 3.82
N CYS A 35 4.11 -31.79 2.75
CA CYS A 35 4.62 -30.81 1.80
C CYS A 35 3.51 -29.95 1.17
N ILE A 36 2.37 -30.55 0.82
CA ILE A 36 1.22 -29.84 0.27
C ILE A 36 0.62 -28.89 1.30
N VAL A 37 0.42 -29.35 2.54
CA VAL A 37 -0.10 -28.53 3.64
C VAL A 37 0.82 -27.34 3.90
N LEU A 38 2.13 -27.58 4.01
CA LEU A 38 3.12 -26.52 4.22
C LEU A 38 3.14 -25.50 3.09
N LYS A 39 3.01 -25.94 1.83
CA LYS A 39 2.91 -25.04 0.67
C LYS A 39 1.65 -24.17 0.73
N ARG A 40 0.48 -24.75 1.07
CA ARG A 40 -0.77 -23.99 1.22
C ARG A 40 -0.65 -22.94 2.33
N GLN A 41 -0.18 -23.33 3.51
CA GLN A 41 0.03 -22.40 4.62
C GLN A 41 1.00 -21.26 4.26
N LYS A 42 2.06 -21.55 3.49
CA LYS A 42 2.98 -20.52 3.00
C LYS A 42 2.28 -19.55 2.04
N ASN A 43 1.46 -20.06 1.13
CA ASN A 43 0.69 -19.22 0.21
C ASN A 43 -0.33 -18.36 0.96
N ASP A 44 -1.08 -18.94 1.90
CA ASP A 44 -2.07 -18.20 2.71
C ASP A 44 -1.41 -17.08 3.53
N ARG A 45 -0.20 -17.33 4.08
CA ARG A 45 0.59 -16.28 4.74
C ARG A 45 1.01 -15.19 3.76
N CYS A 46 1.50 -15.57 2.59
CA CYS A 46 1.91 -14.62 1.54
C CYS A 46 0.74 -13.70 1.12
N GLU A 47 -0.45 -14.26 0.93
CA GLU A 47 -1.65 -13.49 0.57
C GLU A 47 -2.06 -12.50 1.68
N LYS A 48 -2.05 -12.94 2.94
CA LYS A 48 -2.34 -12.07 4.10
C LYS A 48 -1.31 -10.94 4.26
N GLU A 49 -0.03 -11.23 4.06
CA GLU A 49 1.04 -10.23 4.11
C GLU A 49 0.92 -9.22 2.97
N HIS A 50 0.58 -9.68 1.77
CA HIS A 50 0.31 -8.82 0.62
C HIS A 50 -0.90 -7.91 0.87
N GLU A 51 -2.00 -8.46 1.37
CA GLU A 51 -3.20 -7.69 1.71
C GLU A 51 -2.91 -6.63 2.79
N ALA A 52 -2.18 -6.98 3.85
CA ALA A 52 -1.77 -6.04 4.89
C ALA A 52 -0.91 -4.91 4.33
N THR A 53 0.01 -5.22 3.42
CA THR A 53 0.86 -4.23 2.74
C THR A 53 0.05 -3.27 1.89
N MET A 54 -0.90 -3.78 1.10
CA MET A 54 -1.78 -2.96 0.28
C MET A 54 -2.69 -2.06 1.13
N ARG A 55 -3.24 -2.59 2.23
CA ARG A 55 -4.02 -1.79 3.20
C ARG A 55 -3.16 -0.67 3.81
N ALA A 56 -1.94 -0.97 4.23
CA ALA A 56 -1.03 0.04 4.79
C ALA A 56 -0.66 1.13 3.76
N ALA A 57 -0.46 0.77 2.50
CA ALA A 57 -0.22 1.73 1.42
C ALA A 57 -1.42 2.65 1.18
N ALA A 58 -2.64 2.09 1.13
CA ALA A 58 -3.86 2.88 0.97
C ALA A 58 -4.10 3.84 2.15
N ILE A 59 -3.80 3.41 3.39
CA ILE A 59 -3.87 4.28 4.57
C ILE A 59 -2.88 5.44 4.47
N ARG A 60 -1.63 5.18 4.05
CA ARG A 60 -0.62 6.23 3.84
C ARG A 60 -1.07 7.24 2.79
N GLN A 61 -1.54 6.77 1.64
CA GLN A 61 -2.05 7.64 0.58
C GLN A 61 -3.18 8.54 1.10
N LYS A 62 -4.15 7.97 1.82
CA LYS A 62 -5.23 8.75 2.44
C LYS A 62 -4.71 9.79 3.44
N ARG A 63 -3.73 9.43 4.26
CA ARG A 63 -3.10 10.35 5.21
C ARG A 63 -2.45 11.53 4.49
N ASP A 64 -1.66 11.26 3.46
CA ASP A 64 -0.96 12.30 2.69
C ASP A 64 -1.98 13.24 2.01
N SER A 65 -3.08 12.70 1.49
CA SER A 65 -4.20 13.51 0.95
C SER A 65 -4.84 14.40 2.02
N VAL A 66 -5.03 13.91 3.25
CA VAL A 66 -5.57 14.71 4.36
C VAL A 66 -4.60 15.81 4.79
N GLU A 67 -3.31 15.52 4.90
CA GLU A 67 -2.30 16.52 5.24
C GLU A 67 -2.25 17.65 4.20
N LEU A 68 -2.34 17.30 2.91
CA LEU A 68 -2.45 18.27 1.82
C LEU A 68 -3.71 19.13 1.96
N LEU A 69 -4.89 18.53 2.20
CA LEU A 69 -6.13 19.27 2.39
C LEU A 69 -6.07 20.25 3.57
N VAL A 70 -5.45 19.87 4.68
CA VAL A 70 -5.25 20.74 5.84
C VAL A 70 -4.35 21.94 5.49
N ALA A 71 -3.27 21.70 4.73
CA ALA A 71 -2.38 22.77 4.26
C ALA A 71 -3.11 23.74 3.32
N LEU A 72 -3.88 23.23 2.35
CA LEU A 72 -4.66 24.05 1.43
C LEU A 72 -5.74 24.87 2.16
N GLN A 73 -6.42 24.28 3.16
CA GLN A 73 -7.36 25.00 4.02
C GLN A 73 -6.71 26.12 4.83
N LYS A 74 -5.47 25.93 5.28
CA LYS A 74 -4.70 26.98 5.97
C LYS A 74 -4.41 28.13 5.01
N ASN A 75 -3.87 27.85 3.83
CA ASN A 75 -3.56 28.86 2.81
C ASN A 75 -4.82 29.64 2.39
N LEU A 76 -5.94 28.95 2.18
CA LEU A 76 -7.21 29.59 1.85
C LEU A 76 -7.69 30.58 2.94
N ARG A 77 -7.47 30.24 4.21
CA ARG A 77 -7.79 31.15 5.33
C ARG A 77 -6.88 32.37 5.35
N GLU A 78 -5.60 32.20 5.06
CA GLU A 78 -4.63 33.29 5.01
C GLU A 78 -4.94 34.25 3.86
N MET A 79 -5.16 33.73 2.65
CA MET A 79 -5.56 34.54 1.49
C MET A 79 -6.88 35.30 1.71
N ARG A 80 -7.86 34.67 2.38
CA ARG A 80 -9.12 35.36 2.75
C ARG A 80 -8.89 36.51 3.74
N ARG A 81 -7.94 36.36 4.68
CA ARG A 81 -7.58 37.43 5.62
C ARG A 81 -6.88 38.58 4.91
N GLU A 82 -5.96 38.27 4.00
CA GLU A 82 -5.30 39.28 3.17
C GLU A 82 -6.30 40.03 2.30
N LEU A 83 -7.24 39.32 1.66
CA LEU A 83 -8.30 39.95 0.87
C LEU A 83 -9.13 40.91 1.72
N ALA A 84 -9.55 40.49 2.92
CA ALA A 84 -10.27 41.36 3.84
C ALA A 84 -9.43 42.57 4.31
N ALA A 85 -8.11 42.42 4.46
CA ALA A 85 -7.22 43.52 4.79
C ALA A 85 -7.11 44.52 3.64
N LEU A 86 -7.07 44.06 2.39
CA LEU A 86 -7.12 44.92 1.20
C LEU A 86 -8.47 45.65 1.10
N GLU A 87 -9.59 44.99 1.38
CA GLU A 87 -10.92 45.65 1.45
C GLU A 87 -10.94 46.78 2.48
N LEU A 88 -10.34 46.55 3.66
CA LEU A 88 -10.23 47.57 4.71
C LEU A 88 -9.31 48.74 4.33
N GLN A 89 -8.33 48.51 3.46
CA GLN A 89 -7.47 49.55 2.89
C GLN A 89 -8.16 50.33 1.74
N GLY A 90 -9.38 49.94 1.37
CA GLY A 90 -10.15 50.59 0.31
C GLY A 90 -9.84 50.06 -1.08
N LEU A 91 -9.07 48.98 -1.23
CA LEU A 91 -8.89 48.30 -2.51
C LEU A 91 -10.18 47.58 -2.90
N THR A 92 -10.41 47.54 -4.20
CA THR A 92 -11.63 47.04 -4.83
C THR A 92 -11.28 46.07 -5.96
N ALA A 93 -12.31 45.51 -6.61
CA ALA A 93 -12.13 44.62 -7.77
C ALA A 93 -11.49 45.29 -9.00
N GLU A 94 -11.36 46.62 -9.01
CA GLU A 94 -10.64 47.34 -10.07
C GLU A 94 -9.12 47.33 -9.82
N ASP A 95 -8.68 47.09 -8.59
CA ASP A 95 -7.27 46.95 -8.23
C ASP A 95 -6.75 45.55 -8.62
N SER A 96 -5.65 45.52 -9.37
CA SER A 96 -5.11 44.26 -9.93
C SER A 96 -4.76 43.24 -8.84
N GLU A 97 -4.11 43.68 -7.76
CA GLU A 97 -3.72 42.80 -6.64
C GLU A 97 -4.95 42.17 -5.97
N PHE A 98 -6.03 42.93 -5.84
CA PHE A 98 -7.28 42.46 -5.27
C PHE A 98 -7.97 41.45 -6.17
N ALA A 99 -8.06 41.75 -7.48
CA ALA A 99 -8.66 40.88 -8.48
C ALA A 99 -7.89 39.55 -8.60
N ASP A 100 -6.56 39.61 -8.60
CA ASP A 100 -5.69 38.44 -8.65
C ASP A 100 -5.84 37.56 -7.42
N LEU A 101 -5.85 38.15 -6.22
CA LEU A 101 -6.03 37.39 -4.98
C LEU A 101 -7.41 36.71 -4.93
N LYS A 102 -8.45 37.41 -5.37
CA LYS A 102 -9.82 36.87 -5.47
C LYS A 102 -9.90 35.71 -6.47
N SER A 103 -9.22 35.82 -7.61
CA SER A 103 -9.09 34.76 -8.62
C SER A 103 -8.35 33.55 -8.09
N CYS A 104 -7.22 33.75 -7.41
CA CYS A 104 -6.43 32.67 -6.78
C CYS A 104 -7.25 31.94 -5.70
N ILE A 105 -8.02 32.65 -4.87
CA ILE A 105 -8.94 32.05 -3.90
C ILE A 105 -9.99 31.16 -4.60
N ALA A 106 -10.55 31.62 -5.73
CA ALA A 106 -11.54 30.85 -6.48
C ALA A 106 -10.95 29.57 -7.08
N LYS A 107 -9.76 29.66 -7.69
CA LYS A 107 -9.03 28.50 -8.24
C LYS A 107 -8.69 27.49 -7.15
N LEU A 108 -8.13 27.95 -6.02
CA LEU A 108 -7.77 27.09 -4.90
C LEU A 108 -8.99 26.33 -4.33
N LYS A 109 -10.16 26.97 -4.23
CA LYS A 109 -11.40 26.29 -3.82
C LYS A 109 -11.81 25.20 -4.80
N SER A 110 -11.77 25.48 -6.10
CA SER A 110 -12.13 24.52 -7.13
C SER A 110 -11.19 23.32 -7.14
N GLU A 111 -9.89 23.54 -6.96
CA GLU A 111 -8.90 22.47 -6.83
C GLU A 111 -9.14 21.62 -5.58
N MET A 112 -9.43 22.26 -4.43
CA MET A 112 -9.77 21.54 -3.19
C MET A 112 -11.05 20.70 -3.32
N GLU A 113 -12.07 21.19 -4.02
CA GLU A 113 -13.30 20.45 -4.30
C GLU A 113 -13.04 19.24 -5.23
N SER A 114 -12.17 19.41 -6.22
CA SER A 114 -11.71 18.33 -7.10
C SER A 114 -10.97 17.22 -6.33
N CYS A 115 -10.15 17.58 -5.33
CA CYS A 115 -9.47 16.59 -4.48
C CYS A 115 -10.41 15.77 -3.58
N LEU A 116 -11.67 16.19 -3.40
CA LEU A 116 -12.68 15.50 -2.59
C LEU A 116 -13.64 14.63 -3.42
N SER A 117 -13.57 14.72 -4.75
CA SER A 117 -14.41 13.96 -5.70
C SER A 117 -13.77 12.64 -6.08
#